data_AF-A0A6A0H2K5-F1
#
_entry.id   AF-A0A6A0H2K5-F1
#
_cell.length_a   1.000
_cell.length_b   1.000
_cell.length_c   1.000
_cell.angle_alpha   90.00
_cell.angle_beta   90.00
_cell.angle_gamma   90.00
#
_symmetry.space_group_name_H-M   'P 1'
#
loop_
_entity.id
_entity.type
_entity.pdbx_description
1 polymer ?
#
loop_
_entity_poly.entity_id
_entity_poly.type
_entity_poly.pdbx_seq_one_letter_code
_entity_poly.pdbx_strand_id
1 'polypeptide(L)'
;MAERLKKDILDQDKEIDLVMGPDSYRDLPRLLALTQSGERTVNVLLSQEETYADIMPVQHIRSVIPNVALSSDFIAGFCSETEEEFQETLSLMEAVKYHFCYVFPYSLREKTPAHRDLKDDVPSEEKAMRMARLTDAFRRHALQWNQKQVPCCDRFSI
;
A
#
# COMPACT_ATOMS: atom_id res chain seq x y z
N MET A 1 -10.14 -4.96 -7.45
CA MET A 1 -10.17 -6.12 -6.54
C MET A 1 -10.94 -5.80 -5.27
N ALA A 2 -10.66 -4.67 -4.60
CA ALA A 2 -11.38 -4.20 -3.41
C ALA A 2 -12.88 -3.85 -3.64
N GLU A 3 -13.25 -3.27 -4.79
CA GLU A 3 -14.66 -2.90 -5.06
C GLU A 3 -15.65 -4.07 -4.97
N ARG A 4 -15.21 -5.29 -5.34
CA ARG A 4 -16.07 -6.48 -5.35
C ARG A 4 -16.26 -7.10 -3.96
N LEU A 5 -15.38 -6.80 -3.01
CA LEU A 5 -15.37 -7.36 -1.65
C LEU A 5 -15.95 -6.39 -0.61
N LYS A 6 -16.43 -5.22 -1.03
CA LYS A 6 -16.91 -4.14 -0.16
C LYS A 6 -17.93 -4.59 0.89
N LYS A 7 -18.86 -5.47 0.52
CA LYS A 7 -19.92 -5.97 1.40
C LYS A 7 -19.41 -7.06 2.35
N ASP A 8 -18.65 -8.01 1.82
CA ASP A 8 -18.15 -9.15 2.59
C ASP A 8 -17.18 -8.70 3.70
N ILE A 9 -16.35 -7.68 3.44
CA ILE A 9 -15.39 -7.15 4.42
C ILE A 9 -16.09 -6.50 5.62
N LEU A 10 -17.19 -5.78 5.40
CA LEU A 10 -17.96 -5.11 6.47
C LEU A 10 -18.82 -6.08 7.29
N ASP A 11 -19.33 -7.14 6.65
CA ASP A 11 -20.23 -8.10 7.28
C ASP A 11 -19.48 -9.22 8.03
N GLN A 12 -18.28 -9.60 7.58
CA GLN A 12 -17.51 -10.69 8.20
C GLN A 12 -16.62 -10.23 9.36
N ASP A 13 -16.00 -9.06 9.29
CA ASP A 13 -15.06 -8.57 10.31
C ASP A 13 -15.61 -7.35 11.05
N LYS A 14 -16.13 -7.58 12.26
CA LYS A 14 -16.64 -6.50 13.14
C LYS A 14 -15.54 -5.58 13.68
N GLU A 15 -14.27 -5.88 13.42
CA GLU A 15 -13.10 -5.11 13.87
C GLU A 15 -12.64 -4.04 12.87
N ILE A 16 -13.30 -3.91 11.71
CA ILE A 16 -12.89 -2.94 10.67
C ILE A 16 -13.82 -1.71 10.69
N ASP A 17 -13.24 -0.57 11.07
CA ASP A 17 -13.97 0.71 11.15
C ASP A 17 -13.99 1.50 9.83
N LEU A 18 -12.94 1.36 9.02
CA LEU A 18 -12.76 2.10 7.75
C LEU A 18 -12.15 1.20 6.67
N VAL A 19 -12.79 1.14 5.51
CA VAL A 19 -12.16 0.61 4.30
C VAL A 19 -12.14 1.70 3.25
N MET A 20 -10.98 1.98 2.68
CA MET A 20 -10.86 3.04 1.69
C MET A 20 -9.97 2.66 0.52
N GLY A 21 -10.36 3.12 -0.67
CA GLY A 21 -9.57 3.10 -1.88
C GLY A 21 -8.63 4.30 -1.91
N PRO A 22 -7.62 4.26 -2.80
CA PRO A 22 -6.60 5.29 -2.90
C PRO A 22 -7.18 6.68 -3.20
N ASP A 23 -8.25 6.78 -4.00
CA ASP A 23 -8.87 8.07 -4.35
C ASP A 23 -9.51 8.76 -3.15
N SER A 24 -9.84 7.97 -2.13
CA SER A 24 -10.48 8.45 -0.92
C SER A 24 -9.48 9.03 0.08
N TYR A 25 -8.15 8.96 -0.17
CA TYR A 25 -7.14 9.51 0.74
C TYR A 25 -7.32 11.01 0.98
N ARG A 26 -7.78 11.77 -0.03
CA ARG A 26 -8.06 13.21 0.13
C ARG A 26 -9.20 13.48 1.12
N ASP A 27 -10.12 12.53 1.24
CA ASP A 27 -11.28 12.61 2.10
C ASP A 27 -11.07 11.93 3.45
N LEU A 28 -9.85 11.43 3.71
CA LEU A 28 -9.50 10.73 4.93
C LEU A 28 -9.86 11.49 6.21
N PRO A 29 -9.60 12.82 6.35
CA PRO A 29 -9.98 13.54 7.57
C PRO A 29 -11.48 13.49 7.86
N ARG A 30 -12.32 13.56 6.81
CA ARG A 30 -13.78 13.48 6.94
C ARG A 30 -14.21 12.06 7.29
N LEU A 31 -13.65 11.06 6.61
CA LEU A 31 -13.97 9.65 6.85
C LEU A 31 -13.57 9.22 8.27
N LEU A 32 -12.42 9.67 8.76
CA LEU A 32 -12.00 9.42 10.15
C LEU A 32 -12.96 10.04 11.16
N ALA A 33 -13.42 11.27 10.93
CA ALA A 33 -14.41 11.91 11.81
C ALA A 33 -15.73 11.11 11.87
N LEU A 34 -16.17 10.55 10.75
CA LEU A 34 -17.37 9.68 10.69
C LEU A 34 -17.15 8.37 11.47
N THR A 35 -15.98 7.74 11.31
CA THR A 35 -15.68 6.52 12.07
C THR A 35 -15.55 6.75 13.58
N GLN A 36 -15.05 7.92 14.01
CA GLN A 36 -15.04 8.29 15.42
C GLN A 36 -16.44 8.51 16.00
N SER A 37 -17.43 8.85 15.17
CA SER A 37 -18.84 8.89 15.56
C SER A 37 -19.54 7.51 15.59
N GLY A 38 -18.81 6.43 15.32
CA GLY A 38 -19.30 5.04 15.35
C GLY A 38 -19.87 4.55 14.02
N GLU A 39 -19.73 5.33 12.94
CA GLU A 39 -20.18 4.91 11.61
C GLU A 39 -19.07 4.14 10.87
N ARG A 40 -19.34 2.88 10.51
CA ARG A 40 -18.44 2.12 9.63
C ARG A 40 -18.55 2.65 8.21
N THR A 41 -17.44 3.16 7.68
CA THR A 41 -17.46 3.86 6.39
C THR A 41 -16.64 3.11 5.36
N VAL A 42 -17.17 2.96 4.13
CA VAL A 42 -16.39 2.36 3.04
C VAL A 42 -16.47 3.17 1.75
N ASN A 43 -15.31 3.66 1.30
CA ASN A 43 -15.17 4.40 0.06
C ASN A 43 -14.04 3.80 -0.78
N VAL A 44 -14.37 2.99 -1.78
CA VAL A 44 -13.40 2.24 -2.61
C VAL A 44 -13.52 2.58 -4.10
N LEU A 45 -14.18 3.69 -4.43
CA LEU A 45 -14.35 4.13 -5.80
C LEU A 45 -12.98 4.47 -6.38
N LEU A 46 -12.69 3.89 -7.55
CA LEU A 46 -11.46 4.11 -8.28
C LEU A 46 -11.69 5.08 -9.45
N SER A 47 -10.97 6.20 -9.47
CA SER A 47 -10.89 7.08 -10.63
C SER A 47 -9.93 6.48 -11.66
N GLN A 48 -10.26 6.61 -12.94
CA GLN A 48 -9.40 6.11 -14.03
C GLN A 48 -8.25 7.08 -14.38
N GLU A 49 -8.28 8.31 -13.86
CA GLU A 49 -7.44 9.42 -14.34
C GLU A 49 -6.56 10.08 -13.27
N GLU A 50 -6.58 9.65 -12.01
CA GLU A 50 -5.84 10.35 -10.96
C GLU A 50 -4.39 9.86 -10.77
N THR A 51 -3.46 10.82 -10.86
CA THR A 51 -2.05 10.67 -10.47
C THR A 51 -1.86 11.21 -9.06
N TYR A 52 -1.51 10.35 -8.08
CA TYR A 52 -1.26 10.77 -6.69
C TYR A 52 0.12 11.40 -6.45
N ALA A 53 0.78 11.89 -7.51
CA ALA A 53 2.16 12.35 -7.46
C ALA A 53 2.41 13.42 -6.39
N ASP A 54 1.42 14.26 -6.11
CA ASP A 54 1.56 15.41 -5.18
C ASP A 54 1.12 15.10 -3.74
N ILE A 55 0.54 13.92 -3.49
CA ILE A 55 0.09 13.55 -2.15
C ILE A 55 1.13 12.59 -1.59
N MET A 56 1.97 13.09 -0.67
CA MET A 56 2.70 12.24 0.28
C MET A 56 1.92 12.21 1.60
N PRO A 57 0.80 11.46 1.69
CA PRO A 57 -0.15 11.59 2.80
C PRO A 57 0.42 11.11 4.15
N VAL A 58 1.59 10.47 4.14
CA VAL A 58 2.11 9.73 5.29
C VAL A 58 2.46 10.63 6.47
N GLN A 59 3.04 11.81 6.23
CA GLN A 59 3.42 12.71 7.33
C GLN A 59 2.19 13.25 8.06
N HIS A 60 1.12 13.56 7.33
CA HIS A 60 -0.14 14.02 7.90
C HIS A 60 -0.89 12.89 8.62
N ILE A 61 -0.91 11.69 8.04
CA ILE A 61 -1.62 10.55 8.63
C ILE A 61 -1.00 10.13 9.96
N ARG A 62 0.34 10.07 10.04
CA ARG A 62 1.04 9.70 11.28
C ARG A 62 0.96 10.76 12.38
N SER A 63 0.80 12.05 12.03
CA SER A 63 0.59 13.08 13.04
C SER A 63 -0.81 13.02 13.66
N VAL A 64 -1.81 12.60 12.88
CA VAL A 64 -3.19 12.40 13.36
C VAL A 64 -3.35 11.07 14.08
N ILE A 65 -2.71 9.99 13.57
CA ILE A 65 -2.79 8.63 14.13
C ILE A 65 -1.36 8.07 14.31
N PRO A 66 -0.74 8.25 15.49
CA PRO A 66 0.67 7.87 15.72
C PRO A 66 1.01 6.39 15.48
N ASN A 67 0.04 5.48 15.66
CA ASN A 67 0.23 4.02 15.57
C ASN A 67 -0.43 3.39 14.34
N VAL A 68 -0.65 4.17 13.28
CA VAL A 68 -1.28 3.68 12.05
C VAL A 68 -0.39 2.67 11.31
N ALA A 69 -0.95 1.49 11.04
CA ALA A 69 -0.35 0.50 10.15
C ALA A 69 -0.72 0.83 8.70
N LEU A 70 0.30 0.92 7.83
CA LEU A 70 0.13 1.21 6.41
C LEU A 70 0.54 -0.02 5.60
N SER A 71 -0.29 -0.38 4.62
CA SER A 71 -0.02 -1.44 3.67
C SER A 71 -0.28 -1.00 2.23
N SER A 72 0.46 -1.58 1.27
CA SER A 72 0.31 -1.28 -0.15
C SER A 72 0.87 -2.41 -1.03
N ASP A 73 0.37 -2.47 -2.26
CA ASP A 73 0.81 -3.40 -3.29
C ASP A 73 1.61 -2.63 -4.35
N PHE A 74 2.78 -3.16 -4.73
CA PHE A 74 3.65 -2.58 -5.76
C PHE A 74 3.83 -3.56 -6.91
N ILE A 75 3.97 -3.00 -8.10
CA ILE A 75 4.33 -3.73 -9.31
C ILE A 75 5.71 -3.25 -9.71
N ALA A 76 6.65 -4.18 -9.90
CA ALA A 76 8.03 -3.89 -10.28
C ALA A 76 8.26 -4.19 -11.77
N GLY A 77 8.95 -3.28 -12.46
CA GLY A 77 9.28 -3.42 -13.88
C GLY A 77 8.07 -3.29 -14.78
N PHE A 78 7.24 -2.27 -14.52
CA PHE A 78 6.16 -1.88 -15.42
C PHE A 78 6.70 -1.53 -16.82
N CYS A 79 5.83 -1.54 -17.85
CA CYS A 79 6.25 -1.21 -19.21
C CYS A 79 6.96 0.15 -19.25
N SER A 80 8.17 0.17 -19.82
CA SER A 80 9.06 1.31 -19.98
C SER A 80 9.55 1.96 -18.68
N GLU A 81 9.48 1.24 -17.55
CA GLU A 81 9.97 1.72 -16.25
C GLU A 81 11.51 1.93 -16.28
N THR A 82 11.94 3.17 -16.05
CA THR A 82 13.36 3.54 -15.99
C THR A 82 13.98 3.25 -14.63
N GLU A 83 15.32 3.27 -14.54
CA GLU A 83 15.99 3.14 -13.24
C GLU A 83 15.67 4.36 -12.34
N GLU A 84 15.52 5.56 -12.90
CA GLU A 84 15.15 6.76 -12.15
C GLU A 84 13.75 6.61 -11.49
N GLU A 85 12.75 6.16 -12.24
CA GLU A 85 11.39 5.90 -11.73
C GLU A 85 11.39 4.79 -10.66
N PHE A 86 12.24 3.78 -10.86
CA PHE A 86 12.44 2.73 -9.87
C PHE A 86 13.06 3.26 -8.56
N GLN A 87 14.03 4.18 -8.65
CA GLN A 87 14.65 4.82 -7.48
C GLN A 87 13.69 5.75 -6.74
N GLU A 88 12.80 6.44 -7.45
CA GLU A 88 11.71 7.21 -6.85
C GLU A 88 10.78 6.31 -6.04
N THR A 89 10.42 5.15 -6.60
CA THR A 89 9.60 4.14 -5.91
C THR A 89 10.30 3.60 -4.65
N LEU A 90 11.60 3.32 -4.73
CA LEU A 90 12.41 2.93 -3.55
C LEU A 90 12.40 4.03 -2.49
N SER A 91 12.65 5.27 -2.89
CA SER A 91 12.67 6.43 -1.99
C SER A 91 11.32 6.63 -1.30
N LEU A 92 10.21 6.42 -2.02
CA LEU A 92 8.86 6.42 -1.47
C LEU A 92 8.70 5.34 -0.39
N MET A 93 9.13 4.10 -0.65
CA MET A 93 9.03 3.01 0.32
C MET A 93 9.79 3.31 1.61
N GLU A 94 10.96 3.94 1.52
CA GLU A 94 11.77 4.35 2.67
C GLU A 94 11.17 5.53 3.44
N ALA A 95 10.54 6.47 2.74
CA ALA A 95 9.83 7.60 3.36
C ALA A 95 8.56 7.13 4.08
N VAL A 96 7.76 6.28 3.43
CA VAL A 96 6.48 5.81 3.97
C VAL A 96 6.68 4.82 5.11
N LYS A 97 7.63 3.87 4.97
CA LYS A 97 7.84 2.74 5.90
C LYS A 97 6.56 1.93 6.07
N TYR A 98 6.18 1.22 5.02
CA TYR A 98 5.06 0.29 5.03
C TYR A 98 5.30 -0.83 6.04
N HIS A 99 4.22 -1.25 6.71
CA HIS A 99 4.23 -2.33 7.68
C HIS A 99 4.08 -3.68 6.99
N PHE A 100 3.28 -3.68 5.94
CA PHE A 100 2.99 -4.85 5.13
C PHE A 100 2.92 -4.45 3.67
N CYS A 101 3.51 -5.26 2.79
CA CYS A 101 3.62 -4.90 1.39
C CYS A 101 3.71 -6.16 0.53
N TYR A 102 2.96 -6.20 -0.57
CA TYR A 102 3.17 -7.17 -1.63
C TYR A 102 3.89 -6.50 -2.80
N VAL A 103 4.92 -7.16 -3.31
CA VAL A 103 5.64 -6.72 -4.51
C VAL A 103 5.52 -7.82 -5.55
N PHE A 104 4.97 -7.48 -6.70
CA PHE A 104 4.80 -8.41 -7.82
C PHE A 104 5.64 -7.95 -9.03
N PRO A 105 6.29 -8.86 -9.76
CA PRO A 105 6.87 -8.50 -11.04
C PRO A 105 5.73 -8.24 -12.03
N TYR A 106 5.89 -7.23 -12.88
CA TYR A 106 4.90 -6.92 -13.91
C TYR A 106 4.68 -8.11 -14.84
N SER A 107 3.40 -8.42 -15.06
CA SER A 107 2.95 -9.41 -16.03
C SER A 107 1.81 -8.82 -16.86
N LEU A 108 1.88 -9.03 -18.17
CA LEU A 108 0.81 -8.61 -19.07
C LEU A 108 -0.48 -9.35 -18.72
N ARG A 109 -1.57 -8.58 -18.61
CA ARG A 109 -2.92 -9.11 -18.39
C ARG A 109 -3.80 -8.72 -19.56
N GLU A 110 -4.44 -9.71 -20.16
CA GLU A 110 -5.39 -9.50 -21.24
C GLU A 110 -6.47 -8.49 -20.83
N LYS A 111 -6.93 -7.68 -21.79
CA LYS A 111 -7.99 -6.66 -21.64
C LYS A 111 -7.65 -5.44 -20.76
N THR A 112 -6.39 -5.26 -20.36
CA THR A 112 -5.95 -4.03 -19.69
C THR A 112 -5.57 -2.94 -20.71
N PRO A 113 -5.65 -1.64 -20.36
CA PRO A 113 -5.12 -0.55 -21.19
C PRO A 113 -3.63 -0.76 -21.49
N ALA A 114 -2.84 -1.18 -20.50
CA ALA A 114 -1.43 -1.51 -20.68
C ALA A 114 -1.20 -2.60 -21.73
N HIS A 115 -2.07 -3.61 -21.81
CA HIS A 115 -2.01 -4.64 -22.85
C HIS A 115 -2.34 -4.10 -24.26
N ARG A 116 -3.13 -3.03 -24.38
CA ARG A 116 -3.49 -2.43 -25.69
C ARG A 116 -2.44 -1.45 -26.19
N ASP A 117 -1.92 -0.64 -25.26
CA ASP A 117 -1.25 0.61 -25.60
C ASP A 117 0.25 0.60 -25.25
N LEU A 118 0.72 -0.34 -24.43
CA LEU A 118 2.10 -0.41 -23.94
C LEU A 118 2.79 -1.70 -24.35
N LYS A 119 4.07 -1.59 -24.71
CA LYS A 119 4.93 -2.74 -24.99
C LYS A 119 5.69 -3.13 -23.73
N ASP A 120 5.67 -4.41 -23.40
CA ASP A 120 6.51 -4.96 -22.33
C ASP A 120 7.96 -5.07 -22.83
N ASP A 121 8.77 -4.10 -22.45
CA ASP A 121 10.16 -3.90 -22.87
C ASP A 121 11.18 -4.18 -21.74
N VAL A 122 10.72 -4.38 -20.50
CA VAL A 122 11.58 -4.70 -19.35
C VAL A 122 11.86 -6.21 -19.30
N PRO A 123 13.12 -6.66 -19.32
CA PRO A 123 13.48 -8.07 -19.22
C PRO A 123 12.99 -8.71 -17.91
N SER A 124 12.60 -9.99 -17.97
CA SER A 124 12.12 -10.72 -16.79
C SER A 124 13.13 -10.77 -15.63
N GLU A 125 14.42 -10.82 -15.95
CA GLU A 125 15.51 -10.78 -14.96
C GLU A 125 15.56 -9.44 -14.22
N GLU A 126 15.37 -8.34 -14.95
CA GLU A 126 15.32 -7.00 -14.37
C GLU A 126 14.09 -6.81 -13.48
N LYS A 127 12.92 -7.31 -13.92
CA LYS A 127 11.70 -7.33 -13.08
C LYS A 127 11.92 -8.08 -11.77
N ALA A 128 12.58 -9.23 -11.82
CA ALA A 128 12.88 -10.05 -10.64
C ALA A 128 13.87 -9.34 -9.70
N MET A 129 14.91 -8.71 -10.26
CA MET A 129 15.90 -7.95 -9.50
C MET A 129 15.27 -6.72 -8.82
N ARG A 130 14.45 -5.96 -9.54
CA ARG A 130 13.70 -4.81 -9.01
C ARG A 130 12.72 -5.24 -7.91
N MET A 131 11.96 -6.32 -8.12
CA MET A 131 11.09 -6.90 -7.10
C MET A 131 11.87 -7.27 -5.83
N ALA A 132 13.03 -7.91 -5.97
CA ALA A 132 13.86 -8.30 -4.82
C ALA A 132 14.36 -7.08 -4.04
N ARG A 133 14.80 -6.02 -4.74
CA ARG A 133 15.26 -4.76 -4.13
C ARG A 133 14.13 -4.05 -3.36
N LEU A 134 12.93 -3.93 -3.94
CA LEU A 134 11.76 -3.38 -3.24
C LEU A 134 11.37 -4.25 -2.03
N THR A 135 11.43 -5.57 -2.20
CA THR A 135 11.09 -6.52 -1.13
C THR A 135 12.03 -6.38 0.06
N ASP A 136 13.33 -6.27 -0.19
CA ASP A 136 14.31 -6.03 0.86
C ASP A 136 14.06 -4.68 1.56
N ALA A 137 13.77 -3.63 0.79
CA ALA A 137 13.54 -2.29 1.30
C ALA A 137 12.40 -2.23 2.33
N PHE A 138 11.23 -2.79 2.03
CA PHE A 138 10.14 -2.80 3.02
C PHE A 138 10.42 -3.75 4.18
N ARG A 139 11.01 -4.94 3.93
CA ARG A 139 11.22 -5.95 4.97
C ARG A 139 12.10 -5.44 6.10
N ARG A 140 13.10 -4.61 5.79
CA ARG A 140 13.93 -3.93 6.80
C ARG A 140 13.08 -3.13 7.79
N HIS A 141 12.13 -2.34 7.28
CA HIS A 141 11.26 -1.51 8.12
C HIS A 141 10.18 -2.32 8.84
N ALA A 142 9.57 -3.28 8.15
CA ALA A 142 8.58 -4.17 8.74
C ALA A 142 9.17 -4.99 9.89
N LEU A 143 10.40 -5.50 9.76
CA LEU A 143 11.07 -6.25 10.81
C LEU A 143 11.33 -5.38 12.06
N GLN A 144 11.86 -4.17 11.86
CA GLN A 144 12.09 -3.21 12.96
C GLN A 144 10.80 -2.85 13.70
N TRP A 145 9.69 -2.74 12.98
CA TRP A 145 8.39 -2.49 13.57
C TRP A 145 7.88 -3.70 14.36
N ASN A 146 7.90 -4.88 13.75
CA ASN A 146 7.40 -6.10 14.37
C ASN A 146 8.16 -6.44 15.66
N GLN A 147 9.47 -6.21 15.69
CA GLN A 147 10.28 -6.39 16.90
C GLN A 147 9.85 -5.48 18.06
N LYS A 148 9.29 -4.29 17.80
CA LYS A 148 8.77 -3.40 18.85
C LYS A 148 7.40 -3.86 19.39
N GLN A 149 6.67 -4.64 18.60
CA GLN A 149 5.32 -5.10 18.95
C GLN A 149 5.31 -6.43 19.69
N VAL A 150 6.35 -7.25 19.52
CA VAL A 150 6.49 -8.48 20.30
C VAL A 150 6.95 -8.12 21.73
N PRO A 151 6.13 -8.37 22.76
CA PRO A 151 6.58 -8.17 24.13
C PRO A 151 7.73 -9.14 24.42
N CYS A 152 8.83 -8.62 24.95
CA CYS A 152 9.94 -9.45 25.44
C CYS A 152 9.39 -10.37 26.53
N CYS A 153 9.46 -11.69 26.35
CA CYS A 153 8.96 -12.69 27.30
C CYS A 153 9.67 -12.71 28.66
N ASP A 154 10.57 -11.76 28.96
CA ASP A 154 11.44 -11.78 30.14
C ASP A 154 10.75 -11.31 31.44
N ARG A 155 9.43 -11.50 31.59
CA ARG A 155 8.73 -11.11 32.83
C ARG A 155 7.64 -12.07 33.29
N PHE A 156 7.82 -13.36 33.05
CA PHE A 156 7.16 -14.42 33.82
C PHE A 156 8.21 -15.19 34.63
N SER A 157 8.82 -14.51 35.60
CA SER A 157 9.44 -15.19 36.74
C SER A 157 8.33 -15.49 37.74
N ILE A 158 7.88 -16.75 37.75
CA ILE A 158 7.04 -17.32 38.81
C ILE A 158 7.95 -17.70 39.98
#